data_AF-A0A7C5MI51-F1
#
_entry.id   AF-A0A7C5MI51-F1
#
_cell.length_a   1.000
_cell.length_b   1.000
_cell.length_c   1.000
_cell.angle_alpha   90.00
_cell.angle_beta   90.00
_cell.angle_gamma   90.00
#
_symmetry.space_group_name_H-M   'P 1'
#
loop_
_entity.id
_entity.type
_entity.pdbx_description
1 polymer ?
#
loop_
_entity_poly.entity_id
_entity_poly.type
_entity_poly.pdbx_seq_one_letter_code
_entity_poly.pdbx_strand_id
1 'polypeptide(L)'
;MILVAPRTRKRLFLSLILASFFITALSVYGLWSISAPGLSSISAYLPVAIALVFAIIVFTIFASVLGFILALMGFRTFDAFLGLAWSTMYLLFPLAVRLGRLFKVSKEQVERSFIEVSNHLIRNRHIRVAANRLLILAPHCLQHESCPHKITRDVSNCRSCGRCQVGDLLKVARKYKVPLAVVTGGTLARKVVKQHSPQAVLAIACERDL
;
A
#
# COMPACT_ATOMS: atom_id res chain seq x y z
N MET A 1 7.72 -24.67 11.71
CA MET A 1 8.84 -24.43 10.78
C MET A 1 8.25 -23.70 9.57
N ILE A 2 8.41 -22.38 9.49
CA ILE A 2 7.85 -21.58 8.40
C ILE A 2 8.84 -21.66 7.24
N LEU A 3 8.44 -22.33 6.15
CA LEU A 3 9.18 -22.34 4.90
C LEU A 3 9.16 -20.94 4.30
N VAL A 4 10.20 -20.17 4.60
CA VAL A 4 10.50 -18.91 3.92
C VAL A 4 10.77 -19.24 2.46
N ALA A 5 9.88 -18.80 1.57
CA ALA A 5 10.09 -18.87 0.12
C ALA A 5 11.48 -18.29 -0.22
N PRO A 6 12.26 -18.92 -1.12
CA PRO A 6 13.59 -18.44 -1.46
C PRO A 6 13.47 -17.00 -1.93
N ARG A 7 14.13 -16.07 -1.20
CA ARG A 7 14.24 -14.66 -1.62
C ARG A 7 14.76 -14.68 -3.05
N THR A 8 13.91 -14.39 -4.03
CA THR A 8 14.31 -14.20 -5.42
C THR A 8 15.48 -13.23 -5.41
N ARG A 9 16.62 -13.65 -5.97
CA ARG A 9 17.86 -12.89 -5.89
C ARG A 9 17.61 -11.55 -6.59
N LYS A 10 17.34 -10.49 -5.83
CA LYS A 10 17.07 -9.12 -6.31
C LYS A 10 18.07 -8.70 -7.40
N ARG A 11 19.31 -9.19 -7.29
CA ARG A 11 20.42 -9.00 -8.23
C ARG A 11 20.14 -9.50 -9.65
N LEU A 12 19.43 -10.61 -9.84
CA LEU A 12 19.11 -11.17 -11.17
C LEU A 12 18.09 -10.32 -11.93
N PHE A 13 17.05 -9.85 -11.23
CA PHE A 13 16.05 -8.97 -11.82
C PHE A 13 16.64 -7.59 -12.13
N LEU A 14 17.48 -7.06 -11.23
CA LEU A 14 18.23 -5.83 -11.44
C LEU A 14 19.18 -5.93 -12.64
N SER A 15 19.92 -7.04 -12.77
CA SER A 15 20.82 -7.24 -13.91
C SER A 15 20.07 -7.35 -15.23
N LEU A 16 18.90 -8.01 -15.25
CA LEU A 16 18.06 -8.12 -16.45
C LEU A 16 17.49 -6.77 -16.89
N ILE A 17 17.01 -5.94 -15.95
CA ILE A 17 16.50 -4.60 -16.27
C ILE A 17 17.63 -3.69 -16.77
N LEU A 18 18.80 -3.71 -16.13
CA LEU A 18 19.95 -2.91 -16.54
C LEU A 18 20.45 -3.33 -17.93
N ALA A 19 20.51 -4.65 -18.20
CA ALA A 19 20.87 -5.17 -19.50
C ALA A 19 19.85 -4.75 -20.59
N SER A 20 18.54 -4.83 -20.30
CA SER A 20 17.49 -4.39 -21.21
C SER A 20 17.58 -2.89 -21.56
N PHE A 21 17.83 -2.05 -20.54
CA PHE A 21 18.07 -0.62 -20.73
C PHE A 21 19.29 -0.37 -21.63
N PHE A 22 20.40 -1.07 -21.37
CA PHE A 22 21.63 -0.92 -22.16
C PHE A 22 21.43 -1.32 -23.62
N ILE A 23 20.73 -2.45 -23.87
CA ILE A 23 20.39 -2.91 -25.23
C ILE A 23 19.54 -1.86 -25.94
N THR A 24 18.51 -1.33 -25.28
CA THR A 24 17.63 -0.32 -25.88
C THR A 24 18.37 0.97 -26.19
N ALA A 25 19.24 1.44 -25.29
CA ALA A 25 20.07 2.62 -25.53
C ALA A 25 21.02 2.41 -26.72
N LEU A 26 21.62 1.22 -26.84
CA LEU A 26 22.49 0.85 -27.95
C LEU A 26 21.72 0.80 -29.28
N SER A 27 20.51 0.23 -29.28
CA SER A 27 19.64 0.20 -30.46
C SER A 27 19.23 1.60 -30.92
N VAL A 28 18.87 2.49 -29.98
CA VAL A 28 18.54 3.89 -30.28
C VAL A 28 19.76 4.63 -30.84
N TYR A 29 20.94 4.41 -30.25
CA TYR A 29 22.19 4.99 -30.76
C TYR A 29 22.57 4.46 -32.16
N GLY A 30 22.33 3.18 -32.43
CA GLY A 30 22.55 2.57 -33.74
C GLY A 30 21.61 3.15 -34.80
N LEU A 31 20.32 3.25 -34.49
CA LEU A 31 19.31 3.91 -35.35
C LEU A 31 19.71 5.36 -35.62
N TRP A 32 20.11 6.09 -34.59
CA TRP A 32 20.60 7.46 -34.70
C TRP A 32 21.81 7.57 -35.64
N SER A 33 22.82 6.71 -35.46
CA SER A 33 24.07 6.76 -36.25
C SER A 33 23.85 6.43 -37.73
N ILE A 34 22.89 5.55 -38.05
CA ILE A 34 22.53 5.20 -39.43
C ILE A 34 21.67 6.31 -40.06
N SER A 35 20.75 6.90 -39.30
CA SER A 35 19.86 7.95 -39.81
C SER A 35 20.53 9.33 -39.91
N ALA A 36 21.50 9.65 -39.04
CA ALA A 36 22.19 10.94 -39.00
C ALA A 36 22.81 11.39 -40.35
N PRO A 37 23.57 10.56 -41.08
CA PRO A 37 24.13 10.96 -42.38
C PRO A 37 23.03 11.21 -43.43
N GLY A 38 21.96 10.39 -43.45
CA GLY A 38 20.83 10.59 -44.35
C GLY A 38 19.95 11.81 -44.05
N LEU A 39 19.93 12.26 -42.79
CA LEU A 39 19.23 13.49 -42.39
C LEU A 39 20.07 14.76 -42.66
N SER A 40 21.40 14.65 -42.55
CA SER A 40 22.32 15.77 -42.76
C SER A 40 22.36 16.26 -44.22
N SER A 41 21.98 15.40 -45.18
CA SER A 41 21.87 15.77 -46.60
C SER A 41 20.60 16.55 -46.94
N ILE A 42 19.58 16.50 -46.08
CA ILE A 42 18.29 17.21 -46.29
C ILE A 42 18.30 18.57 -45.59
N SER A 43 18.81 18.66 -44.36
CA SER A 43 18.94 19.91 -43.60
C SER A 43 19.94 19.76 -42.46
N ALA A 44 20.79 20.76 -42.25
CA ALA A 44 21.82 20.75 -41.20
C ALA A 44 21.27 20.70 -39.76
N TYR A 45 20.04 21.19 -39.53
CA TYR A 45 19.44 21.28 -38.19
C TYR A 45 18.58 20.06 -37.81
N LEU A 46 18.11 19.29 -38.80
CA LEU A 46 17.21 18.15 -38.58
C LEU A 46 17.86 17.02 -37.76
N PRO A 47 19.16 16.69 -37.98
CA PRO A 47 19.83 15.75 -37.12
C PRO A 47 19.84 16.22 -35.66
N VAL A 48 20.21 17.46 -35.39
CA VAL A 48 20.31 17.96 -34.01
C VAL A 48 18.96 17.89 -33.28
N ALA A 49 17.86 18.22 -33.96
CA ALA A 49 16.51 18.14 -33.39
C ALA A 49 16.11 16.70 -33.02
N ILE A 50 16.37 15.74 -33.90
CA ILE A 50 16.00 14.34 -33.67
C ILE A 50 16.93 13.69 -32.62
N ALA A 51 18.20 14.08 -32.57
CA ALA A 51 19.13 13.68 -31.51
C ALA A 51 18.61 14.11 -30.13
N LEU A 52 18.12 15.35 -30.03
CA LEU A 52 17.54 15.89 -28.79
C LEU A 52 16.32 15.08 -28.34
N VAL A 53 15.42 14.73 -29.27
CA VAL A 53 14.22 13.92 -28.97
C VAL A 53 14.63 12.53 -28.46
N PHE A 54 15.55 11.84 -29.13
CA PHE A 54 16.04 10.55 -28.66
C PHE A 54 16.76 10.65 -27.32
N ALA A 55 17.55 11.71 -27.09
CA ALA A 55 18.21 11.95 -25.81
C ALA A 55 17.20 12.14 -24.67
N ILE A 56 16.11 12.88 -24.90
CA ILE A 56 15.01 13.03 -23.93
C ILE A 56 14.35 11.68 -23.64
N ILE A 57 14.06 10.88 -24.67
CA ILE A 57 13.45 9.55 -24.50
C ILE A 57 14.37 8.65 -23.66
N VAL A 58 15.66 8.57 -23.99
CA VAL A 58 16.63 7.76 -23.23
C VAL A 58 16.74 8.26 -21.79
N PHE A 59 16.77 9.57 -21.57
CA PHE A 59 16.86 10.17 -20.24
C PHE A 59 15.63 9.86 -19.37
N THR A 60 14.41 9.95 -19.93
CA THR A 60 13.18 9.61 -19.19
C THR A 60 13.13 8.14 -18.81
N ILE A 61 13.53 7.24 -19.71
CA ILE A 61 13.64 5.80 -19.41
C ILE A 61 14.68 5.57 -18.32
N PHE A 62 15.86 6.19 -18.40
CA PHE A 62 16.91 6.10 -17.37
C PHE A 62 16.42 6.57 -16.00
N ALA A 63 15.77 7.73 -15.94
CA ALA A 63 15.20 8.28 -14.71
C ALA A 63 14.15 7.34 -14.10
N SER A 64 13.32 6.69 -14.93
CA SER A 64 12.32 5.71 -14.47
C SER A 64 12.96 4.45 -13.87
N VAL A 65 13.99 3.91 -14.54
CA VAL A 65 14.72 2.72 -14.08
C VAL A 65 15.45 3.04 -12.77
N LEU A 66 16.12 4.19 -12.70
CA LEU A 66 16.80 4.64 -11.49
C LEU A 66 15.82 4.83 -10.33
N GLY A 67 14.66 5.44 -10.57
CA GLY A 67 13.60 5.59 -9.58
C GLY A 67 13.06 4.25 -9.06
N PHE A 68 12.89 3.28 -9.95
CA PHE A 68 12.47 1.92 -9.58
C PHE A 68 13.54 1.19 -8.76
N ILE A 69 14.83 1.33 -9.10
CA ILE A 69 15.95 0.77 -8.33
C ILE A 69 16.01 1.39 -6.93
N LEU A 70 15.90 2.71 -6.81
CA LEU A 70 15.90 3.42 -5.53
C LEU A 70 14.72 2.99 -4.65
N ALA A 71 13.54 2.79 -5.25
CA ALA A 71 12.36 2.24 -4.57
C ALA A 71 12.62 0.82 -4.02
N LEU A 72 13.28 -0.05 -4.79
CA LEU A 72 13.66 -1.41 -4.35
C LEU A 72 14.75 -1.42 -3.27
N MET A 73 15.61 -0.41 -3.24
CA MET A 73 16.64 -0.20 -2.21
C MET A 73 16.07 0.35 -0.90
N GLY A 74 14.76 0.59 -0.83
CA GLY A 74 14.10 1.05 0.38
C GLY A 74 14.28 2.54 0.66
N PHE A 75 14.77 3.32 -0.32
CA PHE A 75 14.65 4.76 -0.26
C PHE A 75 13.17 5.13 -0.38
N ARG A 76 12.71 6.05 0.50
CA ARG A 76 11.33 6.55 0.49
C ARG A 76 10.99 7.04 -0.91
N THR A 77 10.12 6.30 -1.60
CA THR A 77 9.43 6.82 -2.78
C THR A 77 8.60 8.03 -2.36
N PHE A 78 8.52 9.02 -3.25
CA PHE A 78 7.76 10.25 -3.05
C PHE A 78 6.34 9.94 -2.56
N ASP A 79 5.83 10.72 -1.60
CA ASP A 79 4.45 10.59 -1.07
C ASP A 79 3.38 10.57 -2.18
N ALA A 80 3.66 11.18 -3.33
CA ALA A 80 2.82 11.14 -4.53
C ALA A 80 2.60 9.73 -5.10
N PHE A 81 3.62 8.86 -5.07
CA PHE A 81 3.51 7.48 -5.54
C PHE A 81 2.57 6.65 -4.65
N LEU A 82 2.46 7.01 -3.37
CA LEU A 82 1.55 6.33 -2.46
C LEU A 82 0.10 6.77 -2.61
N GLY A 83 -0.14 8.04 -2.98
CA GLY A 83 -1.48 8.49 -3.40
C GLY A 83 -1.96 7.70 -4.62
N LEU A 84 -1.08 7.53 -5.61
CA LEU A 84 -1.32 6.69 -6.78
C LEU A 84 -1.55 5.22 -6.38
N ALA A 85 -0.68 4.63 -5.56
CA ALA A 85 -0.84 3.24 -5.12
C ALA A 85 -2.17 3.00 -4.39
N TRP A 86 -2.61 3.95 -3.55
CA TRP A 86 -3.89 3.85 -2.85
C TRP A 86 -5.08 3.94 -3.81
N SER A 87 -5.02 4.88 -4.76
CA SER A 87 -6.04 5.01 -5.81
C SER A 87 -6.11 3.76 -6.68
N THR A 88 -4.96 3.21 -7.07
CA THR A 88 -4.84 1.95 -7.81
C THR A 88 -5.40 0.77 -7.00
N MET A 89 -5.11 0.66 -5.71
CA MET A 89 -5.70 -0.38 -4.85
C MET A 89 -7.23 -0.32 -4.83
N TYR A 90 -7.81 0.88 -4.70
CA TYR A 90 -9.26 1.05 -4.65
C TYR A 90 -9.93 0.74 -5.99
N LEU A 91 -9.27 1.06 -7.11
CA LEU A 91 -9.75 0.75 -8.46
C LEU A 91 -9.60 -0.75 -8.81
N LEU A 92 -8.47 -1.35 -8.44
CA LEU A 92 -8.17 -2.75 -8.74
C LEU A 92 -8.96 -3.73 -7.88
N PHE A 93 -9.35 -3.36 -6.66
CA PHE A 93 -10.10 -4.24 -5.77
C PHE A 93 -11.39 -4.80 -6.40
N PRO A 94 -12.33 -3.99 -6.93
CA PRO A 94 -13.54 -4.53 -7.57
C PRO A 94 -13.23 -5.34 -8.83
N LEU A 95 -12.16 -5.00 -9.56
CA LEU A 95 -11.70 -5.77 -10.72
C LEU A 95 -11.17 -7.14 -10.31
N ALA A 96 -10.35 -7.20 -9.26
CA ALA A 96 -9.78 -8.42 -8.70
C ALA A 96 -10.87 -9.36 -8.17
N VAL A 97 -11.91 -8.83 -7.52
CA VAL A 97 -13.06 -9.64 -7.08
C VAL A 97 -13.83 -10.22 -8.28
N ARG A 98 -14.03 -9.45 -9.36
CA ARG A 98 -14.69 -9.95 -10.58
C ARG A 98 -13.86 -11.02 -11.29
N LEU A 99 -12.56 -10.79 -11.44
CA LEU A 99 -11.63 -11.76 -12.03
C LEU A 99 -11.50 -13.01 -11.17
N GLY A 100 -11.43 -12.88 -9.84
CA GLY A 100 -11.38 -13.99 -8.91
C GLY A 100 -12.54 -14.97 -9.09
N ARG A 101 -13.77 -14.45 -9.33
CA ARG A 101 -14.93 -15.31 -9.62
C ARG A 101 -14.77 -16.16 -10.87
N LEU A 102 -14.15 -15.61 -11.92
CA LEU A 102 -13.86 -16.36 -13.16
C LEU A 102 -12.84 -17.49 -12.92
N PHE A 103 -11.88 -17.29 -12.00
CA PHE A 103 -10.85 -18.26 -11.65
C PHE A 103 -11.18 -19.14 -10.43
N LYS A 104 -12.46 -19.20 -10.00
CA LYS A 104 -12.92 -19.95 -8.80
C LYS A 104 -12.22 -19.55 -7.48
N VAL A 105 -11.70 -18.33 -7.40
CA VAL A 105 -11.17 -17.75 -6.16
C VAL A 105 -12.32 -17.12 -5.38
N SER A 106 -12.42 -17.44 -4.09
CA SER A 106 -13.50 -16.90 -3.24
C SER A 106 -13.27 -15.43 -2.91
N LYS A 107 -14.36 -14.68 -2.65
CA LYS A 107 -14.31 -13.25 -2.34
C LYS A 107 -13.44 -12.99 -1.10
N GLU A 108 -13.56 -13.86 -0.10
CA GLU A 108 -12.87 -13.78 1.18
C GLU A 108 -11.34 -13.92 1.01
N GLN A 109 -10.88 -14.74 0.06
CA GLN A 109 -9.45 -14.88 -0.23
C GLN A 109 -8.88 -13.59 -0.84
N VAL A 110 -9.64 -12.93 -1.71
CA VAL A 110 -9.25 -11.64 -2.31
C VAL A 110 -9.23 -10.55 -1.23
N GLU A 111 -10.24 -10.51 -0.36
CA GLU A 111 -10.30 -9.58 0.78
C GLU A 111 -9.12 -9.77 1.73
N ARG A 112 -8.79 -11.01 2.11
CA ARG A 112 -7.65 -11.30 2.98
C ARG A 112 -6.32 -10.87 2.36
N SER A 113 -6.12 -11.16 1.07
CA SER A 113 -4.92 -10.73 0.33
C SER A 113 -4.81 -9.20 0.29
N PHE A 114 -5.93 -8.51 0.03
CA PHE A 114 -5.99 -7.06 0.04
C PHE A 114 -5.63 -6.46 1.41
N ILE A 115 -6.16 -7.03 2.50
CA ILE A 115 -5.84 -6.61 3.87
C ILE A 115 -4.35 -6.80 4.17
N GLU A 116 -3.75 -7.93 3.78
CA GLU A 116 -2.34 -8.21 4.00
C GLU A 116 -1.42 -7.21 3.28
N VAL A 117 -1.72 -6.91 2.01
CA VAL A 117 -0.98 -5.92 1.21
C VAL A 117 -1.12 -4.52 1.81
N SER A 118 -2.35 -4.12 2.21
CA SER A 118 -2.61 -2.84 2.85
C SER A 118 -1.81 -2.68 4.15
N ASN A 119 -1.86 -3.69 5.02
CA ASN A 119 -1.12 -3.71 6.28
C ASN A 119 0.39 -3.63 6.06
N HIS A 120 0.92 -4.33 5.06
CA HIS A 120 2.33 -4.27 4.70
C HIS A 120 2.74 -2.87 4.24
N LEU A 121 1.91 -2.21 3.41
CA LEU A 121 2.17 -0.85 2.92
C LEU A 121 2.18 0.17 4.07
N ILE A 122 1.21 0.11 4.99
CA ILE A 122 1.14 1.01 6.14
C ILE A 122 2.29 0.75 7.13
N ARG A 123 2.63 -0.51 7.41
CA ARG A 123 3.71 -0.87 8.32
C ARG A 123 5.06 -0.29 7.88
N ASN A 124 5.35 -0.33 6.58
CA ASN A 124 6.61 0.17 6.02
C ASN A 124 6.74 1.70 6.07
N ARG A 125 5.64 2.45 6.28
CA ARG A 125 5.71 3.92 6.39
C ARG A 125 6.32 4.40 7.71
N HIS A 126 6.40 3.54 8.73
CA HIS A 126 6.79 3.92 10.09
C HIS A 126 6.06 5.18 10.59
N ILE A 127 4.74 5.22 10.38
CA ILE A 127 3.89 6.36 10.78
C ILE A 127 4.00 6.54 12.29
N ARG A 128 4.37 7.75 12.73
CA ARG A 128 4.38 8.14 14.15
C ARG A 128 3.20 9.07 14.39
N VAL A 129 2.35 8.72 15.34
CA VAL A 129 1.15 9.49 15.69
C VAL A 129 1.12 9.66 17.20
N ALA A 130 0.74 10.86 17.66
CA ALA A 130 0.53 11.10 19.08
C ALA A 130 -0.66 10.26 19.58
N ALA A 131 -0.59 9.78 20.83
CA ALA A 131 -1.60 8.87 21.38
C ALA A 131 -3.03 9.43 21.33
N ASN A 132 -3.20 10.75 21.49
CA ASN A 132 -4.49 11.45 21.41
C ASN A 132 -5.05 11.58 19.98
N ARG A 133 -4.24 11.30 18.95
CA ARG A 133 -4.63 11.31 17.53
C ARG A 133 -4.67 9.90 16.92
N LEU A 134 -4.51 8.87 17.73
CA LEU A 134 -4.72 7.48 17.36
C LEU A 134 -6.07 7.03 17.93
N LEU A 135 -6.83 6.26 17.17
CA LEU A 135 -8.09 5.67 17.65
C LEU A 135 -8.03 4.16 17.46
N ILE A 136 -8.35 3.41 18.52
CA ILE A 136 -8.56 1.95 18.42
C ILE A 136 -10.05 1.71 18.21
N LEU A 137 -10.40 1.03 17.12
CA LEU A 137 -11.76 0.57 16.83
C LEU A 137 -11.82 -0.94 16.97
N ALA A 138 -12.70 -1.42 17.84
CA ALA A 138 -12.93 -2.84 18.06
C ALA A 138 -14.40 -3.19 17.77
N PRO A 139 -14.69 -4.42 17.30
CA PRO A 139 -16.05 -4.85 17.05
C PRO A 139 -16.71 -5.31 18.36
N HIS A 140 -18.02 -5.09 18.47
CA HIS A 140 -18.82 -5.58 19.59
C HIS A 140 -18.76 -7.11 19.75
N CYS A 141 -18.45 -7.86 18.69
CA CYS A 141 -18.32 -9.31 18.69
C CYS A 141 -17.20 -9.84 19.62
N LEU A 142 -16.24 -8.99 20.02
CA LEU A 142 -15.23 -9.38 21.02
C LEU A 142 -15.79 -9.42 22.44
N GLN A 143 -16.94 -8.82 22.69
CA GLN A 143 -17.60 -8.86 23.98
C GLN A 143 -18.28 -10.22 24.18
N HIS A 144 -18.17 -10.76 25.39
CA HIS A 144 -18.91 -11.97 25.75
C HIS A 144 -20.42 -11.74 25.60
N GLU A 145 -21.13 -12.65 24.93
CA GLU A 145 -22.56 -12.50 24.60
C GLU A 145 -23.42 -12.21 25.84
N SER A 146 -23.25 -13.00 26.91
CA SER A 146 -23.98 -12.82 28.17
C SER A 146 -23.39 -11.74 29.10
N CYS A 147 -22.63 -10.77 28.58
CA CYS A 147 -22.07 -9.71 29.41
C CYS A 147 -23.15 -8.69 29.80
N PRO A 148 -23.35 -8.43 31.11
CA PRO A 148 -24.39 -7.48 31.55
C PRO A 148 -24.02 -6.01 31.29
N HIS A 149 -22.74 -5.71 31.01
CA HIS A 149 -22.24 -4.33 30.87
C HIS A 149 -22.27 -3.87 29.41
N LYS A 150 -23.11 -2.89 29.05
CA LYS A 150 -23.12 -2.32 27.70
C LYS A 150 -21.91 -1.38 27.50
N ILE A 151 -21.05 -1.70 26.53
CA ILE A 151 -19.80 -0.96 26.24
C ILE A 151 -19.82 -0.15 24.94
N THR A 152 -20.90 -0.24 24.16
CA THR A 152 -21.01 0.39 22.83
C THR A 152 -21.06 1.93 22.88
N ARG A 153 -21.54 2.48 24.00
CA ARG A 153 -21.56 3.95 24.24
C ARG A 153 -20.33 4.42 24.99
N ASP A 154 -19.92 3.65 25.98
CA ASP A 154 -18.74 3.93 26.78
C ASP A 154 -18.02 2.63 27.14
N VAL A 155 -16.78 2.50 26.66
CA VAL A 155 -15.95 1.32 26.89
C VAL A 155 -15.47 1.24 28.35
N SER A 156 -15.52 2.36 29.08
CA SER A 156 -15.16 2.41 30.51
C SER A 156 -16.05 1.53 31.39
N ASN A 157 -17.25 1.18 30.92
CA ASN A 157 -18.18 0.29 31.62
C ASN A 157 -17.67 -1.16 31.72
N CYS A 158 -16.62 -1.52 30.97
CA CYS A 158 -16.00 -2.84 31.08
C CYS A 158 -15.30 -3.00 32.45
N ARG A 159 -15.81 -3.92 33.28
CA ARG A 159 -15.20 -4.29 34.58
C ARG A 159 -13.94 -5.15 34.48
N SER A 160 -13.43 -5.44 33.28
CA SER A 160 -12.22 -6.25 33.06
C SER A 160 -12.28 -7.62 33.77
N CYS A 161 -13.45 -8.28 33.75
CA CYS A 161 -13.71 -9.54 34.45
C CYS A 161 -13.01 -10.77 33.86
N GLY A 162 -12.20 -10.61 32.81
CA GLY A 162 -11.43 -11.70 32.17
C GLY A 162 -12.23 -12.61 31.21
N ARG A 163 -13.57 -12.47 31.13
CA ARG A 163 -14.41 -13.31 30.26
C ARG A 163 -14.34 -12.99 28.77
N CYS A 164 -13.68 -11.90 28.38
CA CYS A 164 -13.55 -11.47 26.98
C CYS A 164 -12.31 -10.59 26.76
N GLN A 165 -11.88 -10.48 25.50
CA GLN A 165 -10.65 -9.75 25.10
C GLN A 165 -10.77 -8.22 25.20
N VAL A 166 -11.99 -7.69 25.35
CA VAL A 166 -12.22 -6.24 25.52
C VAL A 166 -11.45 -5.69 26.73
N GLY A 167 -11.38 -6.46 27.83
CA GLY A 167 -10.64 -6.05 29.03
C GLY A 167 -9.16 -5.83 28.76
N ASP A 168 -8.54 -6.69 27.95
CA ASP A 168 -7.13 -6.57 27.59
C ASP A 168 -6.88 -5.42 26.62
N LEU A 169 -7.78 -5.20 25.65
CA LEU A 169 -7.75 -4.01 24.80
C LEU A 169 -7.84 -2.72 25.64
N LEU A 170 -8.70 -2.70 26.66
CA LEU A 170 -8.84 -1.56 27.56
C LEU A 170 -7.57 -1.31 28.40
N LYS A 171 -6.85 -2.37 28.80
CA LYS A 171 -5.54 -2.24 29.48
C LYS A 171 -4.50 -1.62 28.54
N VAL A 172 -4.43 -2.08 27.29
CA VAL A 172 -3.52 -1.54 26.26
C VAL A 172 -3.84 -0.07 25.98
N ALA A 173 -5.12 0.25 25.75
CA ALA A 173 -5.59 1.60 25.51
C ALA A 173 -5.21 2.56 26.65
N ARG A 174 -5.39 2.13 27.91
CA ARG A 174 -4.99 2.90 29.09
C ARG A 174 -3.47 3.06 29.22
N LYS A 175 -2.70 2.00 28.99
CA LYS A 175 -1.23 2.03 29.04
C LYS A 175 -0.65 3.05 28.07
N TYR A 176 -1.17 3.08 26.84
CA TYR A 176 -0.68 3.99 25.80
C TYR A 176 -1.45 5.31 25.72
N LYS A 177 -2.46 5.54 26.58
CA LYS A 177 -3.34 6.72 26.59
C LYS A 177 -4.02 6.97 25.24
N VAL A 178 -4.50 5.91 24.61
CA VAL A 178 -5.15 5.93 23.29
C VAL A 178 -6.66 5.75 23.45
N PRO A 179 -7.51 6.57 22.82
CA PRO A 179 -8.96 6.34 22.73
C PRO A 179 -9.30 4.96 22.16
N LEU A 180 -10.18 4.24 22.85
CA LEU A 180 -10.74 2.95 22.40
C LEU A 180 -12.26 3.09 22.27
N ALA A 181 -12.80 2.68 21.13
CA ALA A 181 -14.24 2.62 20.91
C ALA A 181 -14.65 1.23 20.41
N VAL A 182 -15.72 0.70 21.00
CA VAL A 182 -16.32 -0.58 20.61
C VAL A 182 -17.59 -0.30 19.82
N VAL A 183 -17.67 -0.80 18.59
CA VAL A 183 -18.73 -0.45 17.65
C VAL A 183 -19.47 -1.68 17.12
N THR A 184 -20.76 -1.52 16.81
CA THR A 184 -21.61 -2.60 16.31
C THR A 184 -21.58 -2.75 14.79
N GLY A 185 -21.05 -1.76 14.05
CA GLY A 185 -20.93 -1.83 12.60
C GLY A 185 -20.36 -0.55 11.98
N GLY A 186 -20.25 -0.54 10.65
CA GLY A 186 -19.56 0.51 9.88
C GLY A 186 -20.18 1.91 10.02
N THR A 187 -21.50 2.02 10.17
CA THR A 187 -22.16 3.32 10.35
C THR A 187 -21.75 3.98 11.67
N LEU A 188 -21.72 3.21 12.76
CA LEU A 188 -21.26 3.71 14.05
C LEU A 188 -19.75 3.99 14.01
N ALA A 189 -18.96 3.13 13.34
CA ALA A 189 -17.53 3.34 13.14
C ALA A 189 -17.25 4.69 12.46
N ARG A 190 -17.91 5.00 11.33
CA ARG A 190 -17.77 6.28 10.64
C ARG A 190 -18.15 7.47 11.52
N LYS A 191 -19.21 7.33 12.34
CA LYS A 191 -19.62 8.37 13.28
C LYS A 191 -18.54 8.63 14.34
N VAL A 192 -17.98 7.57 14.94
CA VAL A 192 -16.90 7.68 15.94
C VAL A 192 -15.63 8.28 15.34
N VAL A 193 -15.23 7.84 14.13
CA VAL A 193 -14.08 8.42 13.42
C VAL A 193 -14.28 9.91 13.17
N LYS A 194 -15.48 10.34 12.73
CA LYS A 194 -15.79 11.76 12.52
C LYS A 194 -15.75 12.56 13.83
N GLN A 195 -16.22 11.99 14.93
CA GLN A 195 -16.23 12.64 16.24
C GLN A 195 -14.82 12.81 16.82
N HIS A 196 -13.97 11.79 16.72
CA HIS A 196 -12.61 11.86 17.24
C HIS A 196 -11.61 12.53 16.29
N SER A 197 -11.93 12.58 14.98
CA SER A 197 -11.04 13.09 13.91
C SER A 197 -9.58 12.63 14.07
N PRO A 198 -9.32 11.31 14.22
CA PRO A 198 -7.97 10.81 14.45
C PRO A 198 -7.11 10.93 13.19
N GLN A 199 -5.80 11.02 13.38
CA GLN A 199 -4.82 10.97 12.29
C GLN A 199 -4.58 9.53 11.81
N ALA A 200 -4.77 8.53 12.69
CA ALA A 200 -4.69 7.11 12.35
C ALA A 200 -5.70 6.29 13.15
N VAL A 201 -6.11 5.16 12.56
CA VAL A 201 -7.05 4.22 13.16
C VAL A 201 -6.44 2.84 13.19
N LEU A 202 -6.40 2.21 14.36
CA LEU A 202 -6.13 0.78 14.52
C LEU A 202 -7.47 0.06 14.61
N ALA A 203 -7.91 -0.53 13.51
CA ALA A 203 -9.17 -1.24 13.43
C ALA A 203 -8.97 -2.75 13.60
N ILE A 204 -9.84 -3.37 14.39
CA ILE A 204 -10.02 -4.81 14.49
C ILE A 204 -11.36 -5.13 13.83
N ALA A 205 -11.36 -6.02 12.84
CA ALA A 205 -12.56 -6.41 12.11
C ALA A 205 -12.43 -7.85 11.61
N CYS A 206 -13.57 -8.47 11.34
CA CYS A 206 -13.61 -9.68 10.53
C CYS A 206 -13.36 -9.31 9.07
N GLU A 207 -12.65 -10.18 8.35
CA GLU A 207 -12.31 -10.00 6.91
C GLU A 207 -13.53 -9.80 6.02
N ARG A 208 -14.70 -10.32 6.43
CA ARG A 208 -15.98 -10.21 5.72
C ARG A 208 -16.67 -8.84 5.84
N ASP A 209 -16.33 -8.06 6.88
CA ASP A 209 -17.01 -6.79 7.21
C ASP A 209 -16.26 -5.55 6.68
N LEU A 210 -15.24 -5.75 5.84
CA LEU A 210 -14.31 -4.73 5.36
C LEU A 210 -14.64 -4.28 3.93
#